data_AF-A0A2V8JHY6-F1
#
_entry.id   AF-A0A2V8JHY6-F1
#
_cell.length_a   1.000
_cell.length_b   1.000
_cell.length_c   1.000
_cell.angle_alpha   90.00
_cell.angle_beta   90.00
_cell.angle_gamma   90.00
#
_symmetry.space_group_name_H-M   'P 1'
#
loop_
_entity.id
_entity.type
_entity.pdbx_description
1 polymer ?
#
loop_
_entity_poly.entity_id
_entity_poly.type
_entity_poly.pdbx_seq_one_letter_code
_entity_poly.pdbx_strand_id
1 'polypeptide(L)'
;MKGIFGVAFLIDPPLVQAIITSVKQTERGTGLLKRSLPFIIVIAAFLYSSCDFGAAPQNTLSKKQDLQCPSVVRRFPNLELKDLSAEALGYIRKYSLPIGDRVAFCRYLERIQHEHEAKIEEGLLDMMGDYFLTTQKIETGYYFSYKIAFPDREIPQVVRNGASSESEQADLFLKAIDSDPDAARKALFEKQIKTLSSSNRKDGILKLIRLLLEKSWVFNPAIQKYLGSESYRDDSYSFVDRGLRTTSYAHMGATLDSYFNRSTAESSTKPLPETAKRILIIGPGLDFSNPELGEEIPQQSYEPFAVLETLLKSKRSDFKDIQIDLFDISPRVVEHWENLLRSANDRKPARLMLVSGSSMLRGGNQASNQAITSYLVHFGDSLPGVMSEISAKKSRRPAPRTLSPDSVSVRTLTVPPAVVKKFHPFLGDLTTTDLGKLATRNGGTYDLIFCFNTLEYLDETERALAGINIRESLAANGAFVTDNRFEADLGERPQQPKNGGSAAKPIFEASFFEMAAEVTAPTGRHIVIYRKNSPPKRVAGARPVSGEERNLNEQHSPPW
;
A
#
# COMPACT_ATOMS: atom_id res chain seq x y z
N MET A 1 -45.07 24.88 38.90
CA MET A 1 -44.77 24.04 37.71
C MET A 1 -44.51 22.62 38.22
N LYS A 2 -45.49 21.78 38.56
CA LYS A 2 -46.39 21.00 37.68
C LYS A 2 -45.83 20.78 36.27
N GLY A 3 -45.39 19.56 35.99
CA GLY A 3 -45.19 19.05 34.63
C GLY A 3 -43.80 18.52 34.25
N ILE A 4 -43.17 17.63 35.03
CA ILE A 4 -42.10 16.73 34.52
C ILE A 4 -42.19 15.39 35.26
N PHE A 5 -43.11 14.52 34.86
CA PHE A 5 -43.07 13.09 35.15
C PHE A 5 -43.75 12.40 33.97
N GLY A 6 -42.95 11.87 33.04
CA GLY A 6 -43.51 11.24 31.85
C GLY A 6 -42.56 11.05 30.68
N VAL A 7 -41.30 10.66 30.90
CA VAL A 7 -40.49 9.87 29.93
C VAL A 7 -39.46 9.10 30.76
N ALA A 8 -39.84 7.91 31.22
CA ALA A 8 -38.95 7.02 31.97
C ALA A 8 -39.10 5.58 31.47
N PHE A 9 -39.00 5.37 30.15
CA PHE A 9 -38.78 4.08 29.51
C PHE A 9 -38.19 4.41 28.12
N LEU A 10 -37.14 3.69 27.68
CA LEU A 10 -36.34 3.86 26.45
C LEU A 10 -34.95 4.52 26.59
N ILE A 11 -34.17 4.20 27.63
CA ILE A 11 -32.71 4.34 27.56
C ILE A 11 -32.07 3.13 28.26
N ASP A 12 -31.09 2.51 27.61
CA ASP A 12 -30.31 1.37 28.12
C ASP A 12 -29.52 1.79 29.39
N PRO A 13 -29.72 1.13 30.56
CA PRO A 13 -29.08 1.50 31.83
C PRO A 13 -27.55 1.65 31.82
N PRO A 14 -26.76 0.85 31.06
CA PRO A 14 -25.32 1.01 30.93
C PRO A 14 -24.91 2.32 30.23
N LEU A 15 -25.69 2.79 29.25
CA LEU A 15 -25.40 4.02 28.50
C LEU A 15 -25.61 5.26 29.38
N VAL A 16 -26.68 5.26 30.18
CA VAL A 16 -26.90 6.30 31.20
C VAL A 16 -25.73 6.35 32.17
N GLN A 17 -25.19 5.18 32.54
CA GLN A 17 -24.10 5.11 33.49
C GLN A 17 -22.74 5.49 32.90
N ALA A 18 -22.50 5.23 31.61
CA ALA A 18 -21.33 5.72 30.89
C ALA A 18 -21.33 7.26 30.77
N ILE A 19 -22.50 7.87 30.51
CA ILE A 19 -22.66 9.32 30.45
C ILE A 19 -22.44 9.96 31.82
N ILE A 20 -23.02 9.40 32.89
CA ILE A 20 -22.81 9.89 34.26
C ILE A 20 -21.33 9.77 34.68
N THR A 21 -20.64 8.70 34.28
CA THR A 21 -19.23 8.47 34.60
C THR A 21 -18.32 9.44 33.84
N SER A 22 -18.60 9.69 32.56
CA SER A 22 -17.88 10.65 31.73
C SER A 22 -18.05 12.08 32.26
N VAL A 23 -19.27 12.48 32.64
CA VAL A 23 -19.54 13.81 33.24
C VAL A 23 -18.83 13.98 34.59
N LYS A 24 -18.76 12.94 35.43
CA LYS A 24 -18.01 12.97 36.70
C LYS A 24 -16.49 13.04 36.51
N GLN A 25 -15.95 12.51 35.40
CA GLN A 25 -14.51 12.62 35.09
C GLN A 25 -14.13 14.03 34.59
N THR A 26 -15.06 14.76 33.98
CA THR A 26 -14.84 16.14 33.49
C THR A 26 -15.01 17.21 34.59
N GLU A 27 -15.57 16.87 35.76
CA GLU A 27 -15.76 17.81 36.89
C GLU A 27 -14.48 18.24 37.63
N ARG A 28 -13.28 17.82 37.17
CA ARG A 28 -12.00 18.34 37.71
C ARG A 28 -11.44 19.57 36.98
N GLY A 29 -12.14 20.13 36.00
CA GLY A 29 -11.65 21.31 35.29
C GLY A 29 -12.75 22.23 34.76
N THR A 30 -12.91 23.40 35.40
CA THR A 30 -13.58 24.62 34.91
C THR A 30 -15.13 24.63 34.92
N GLY A 31 -15.68 25.60 35.67
CA GLY A 31 -17.11 25.79 35.95
C GLY A 31 -17.97 26.37 34.82
N LEU A 32 -17.64 26.12 33.55
CA LEU A 32 -18.41 26.66 32.41
C LEU A 32 -19.53 25.73 31.91
N LEU A 33 -19.60 24.46 32.36
CA LEU A 33 -20.54 23.46 31.80
C LEU A 33 -21.97 23.46 32.39
N LYS A 34 -22.23 24.17 33.49
CA LYS A 34 -23.54 24.09 34.19
C LYS A 34 -24.71 24.74 33.43
N ARG A 35 -24.47 25.53 32.38
CA ARG A 35 -25.53 26.21 31.62
C ARG A 35 -25.91 25.55 30.28
N SER A 36 -25.14 24.56 29.82
CA SER A 36 -25.31 23.98 28.46
C SER A 36 -25.91 22.58 28.45
N LEU A 37 -25.97 21.91 29.60
CA LEU A 37 -26.42 20.52 29.74
C LEU A 37 -27.89 20.26 29.30
N PRO A 38 -28.88 21.14 29.57
CA PRO A 38 -30.24 20.90 29.10
C PRO A 38 -30.39 21.06 27.57
N PHE A 39 -29.47 21.76 26.90
CA PHE A 39 -29.52 21.98 25.44
C PHE A 39 -28.93 20.80 24.65
N ILE A 40 -27.91 20.13 25.19
CA ILE A 40 -27.25 18.97 24.56
C ILE A 40 -28.16 17.73 24.60
N ILE A 41 -28.94 17.56 25.67
CA ILE A 41 -29.88 16.43 25.82
C ILE A 41 -31.06 16.54 24.82
N VAL A 42 -31.52 17.76 24.52
CA VAL A 42 -32.62 17.98 23.57
C VAL A 42 -32.19 17.73 22.11
N ILE A 43 -30.95 18.06 21.74
CA ILE A 43 -30.41 17.78 20.40
C ILE A 43 -30.16 16.28 20.21
N ALA A 44 -29.66 15.59 21.24
CA ALA A 44 -29.48 14.13 21.18
C ALA A 44 -30.83 13.38 21.05
N ALA A 45 -31.88 13.86 21.71
CA ALA A 45 -33.22 13.27 21.62
C ALA A 45 -33.88 13.48 20.24
N PHE A 46 -33.67 14.65 19.60
CA PHE A 46 -34.20 14.93 18.26
C PHE A 46 -33.50 14.14 17.14
N LEU A 47 -32.21 13.84 17.31
CA LEU A 47 -31.45 13.01 16.35
C LEU A 47 -31.77 11.51 16.49
N TYR A 48 -32.18 11.05 17.68
CA TYR A 48 -32.55 9.64 17.90
C TYR A 48 -34.00 9.29 17.51
N SER A 49 -34.93 10.26 17.51
CA SER A 49 -36.34 10.00 17.15
C SER A 49 -36.59 9.90 15.64
N SER A 50 -35.56 9.96 14.80
CA SER A 50 -35.66 9.90 13.33
C SER A 50 -35.11 8.60 12.73
N CYS A 51 -34.74 7.61 13.57
CA CYS A 51 -34.29 6.30 13.13
C CYS A 51 -35.18 5.21 13.73
N ASP A 52 -36.08 4.67 12.92
CA ASP A 52 -36.90 3.51 13.27
C ASP A 52 -36.01 2.24 13.20
N PHE A 53 -35.37 1.89 14.31
CA PHE A 53 -34.69 0.60 14.49
C PHE A 53 -35.68 -0.38 15.13
N GLY A 54 -36.49 -1.04 14.30
CA GLY A 54 -37.63 -1.78 14.84
C GLY A 54 -38.24 -2.88 13.97
N ALA A 55 -37.45 -3.69 13.24
CA ALA A 55 -37.83 -5.06 12.90
C ALA A 55 -36.65 -5.84 12.28
N ALA A 56 -36.14 -6.84 12.98
CA ALA A 56 -35.31 -7.88 12.38
C ALA A 56 -36.20 -8.89 11.65
N PRO A 57 -36.04 -9.16 10.35
CA PRO A 57 -36.61 -10.33 9.73
C PRO A 57 -35.69 -11.53 9.98
N GLN A 58 -36.27 -12.58 10.55
CA GLN A 58 -35.63 -13.89 10.67
C GLN A 58 -35.26 -14.45 9.28
N ASN A 59 -34.09 -15.10 9.25
CA ASN A 59 -33.63 -16.09 8.28
C ASN A 59 -34.49 -16.32 7.02
N THR A 60 -34.03 -15.78 5.90
CA THR A 60 -34.00 -16.50 4.62
C THR A 60 -32.87 -15.91 3.76
N LEU A 61 -31.77 -16.64 3.62
CA LEU A 61 -30.78 -16.40 2.57
C LEU A 61 -31.41 -16.84 1.23
N SER A 62 -32.32 -16.01 0.72
CA SER A 62 -33.08 -16.24 -0.50
C SER A 62 -32.46 -15.43 -1.65
N LYS A 63 -31.91 -16.15 -2.64
CA LYS A 63 -31.51 -15.73 -4.00
C LYS A 63 -30.76 -14.38 -4.13
N LYS A 64 -29.44 -14.51 -4.32
CA LYS A 64 -28.50 -13.54 -4.93
C LYS A 64 -29.19 -12.44 -5.73
N GLN A 65 -29.41 -11.27 -5.13
CA GLN A 65 -29.59 -10.04 -5.89
C GLN A 65 -28.20 -9.45 -6.15
N ASP A 66 -27.92 -9.14 -7.41
CA ASP A 66 -26.66 -8.55 -7.85
C ASP A 66 -26.43 -7.21 -7.14
N LEU A 67 -25.38 -7.13 -6.31
CA LEU A 67 -24.91 -5.91 -5.64
C LEU A 67 -24.17 -5.02 -6.65
N GLN A 68 -24.88 -4.46 -7.64
CA GLN A 68 -24.28 -3.52 -8.59
C GLN A 68 -24.37 -2.09 -8.05
N CYS A 69 -23.29 -1.38 -7.76
CA CYS A 69 -23.45 -0.01 -7.28
C CYS A 69 -24.02 0.92 -8.37
N PRO A 70 -25.06 1.74 -8.07
CA PRO A 70 -25.47 2.81 -8.97
C PRO A 70 -24.29 3.72 -9.27
N SER A 71 -24.30 4.39 -10.43
CA SER A 71 -23.24 5.30 -10.93
C SER A 71 -22.90 6.51 -10.05
N VAL A 72 -23.42 6.56 -8.83
CA VAL A 72 -23.15 7.58 -7.82
C VAL A 72 -21.74 7.38 -7.22
N VAL A 73 -21.22 6.15 -7.22
CA VAL A 73 -19.88 5.83 -6.75
C VAL A 73 -18.88 5.97 -7.91
N ARG A 74 -18.31 7.18 -8.03
CA ARG A 74 -16.99 7.61 -8.59
C ARG A 74 -16.38 6.90 -9.83
N ARG A 75 -15.17 7.34 -10.19
CA ARG A 75 -14.48 7.29 -11.51
C ARG A 75 -14.28 5.92 -12.19
N PHE A 76 -14.48 4.78 -11.49
CA PHE A 76 -14.10 3.43 -11.97
C PHE A 76 -15.25 2.43 -11.83
N PRO A 77 -15.21 1.28 -12.54
CA PRO A 77 -16.18 0.21 -12.32
C PRO A 77 -16.10 -0.30 -10.87
N ASN A 78 -17.19 -0.16 -10.11
CA ASN A 78 -17.26 -0.61 -8.73
C ASN A 78 -17.13 -2.13 -8.60
N LEU A 79 -16.46 -2.58 -7.53
CA LEU A 79 -16.35 -3.97 -7.13
C LEU A 79 -17.74 -4.57 -6.96
N GLU A 80 -18.08 -5.53 -7.83
CA GLU A 80 -19.31 -6.29 -7.72
C GLU A 80 -19.04 -7.60 -6.98
N LEU A 81 -19.66 -7.78 -5.82
CA LEU A 81 -19.58 -9.00 -5.03
C LEU A 81 -20.50 -10.10 -5.59
N LYS A 82 -20.37 -10.38 -6.89
CA LYS A 82 -21.17 -11.35 -7.63
C LYS A 82 -20.39 -12.65 -7.86
N ASP A 83 -21.10 -13.77 -7.79
CA ASP A 83 -20.57 -15.11 -8.08
C ASP A 83 -19.27 -15.46 -7.32
N LEU A 84 -19.18 -14.92 -6.11
CA LEU A 84 -18.06 -15.13 -5.20
C LEU A 84 -17.91 -16.60 -4.82
N SER A 85 -16.64 -17.00 -4.67
CA SER A 85 -16.29 -18.28 -4.09
C SER A 85 -16.82 -18.44 -2.65
N ALA A 86 -16.99 -19.69 -2.20
CA ALA A 86 -17.43 -19.97 -0.83
C ALA A 86 -16.46 -19.39 0.21
N GLU A 87 -15.16 -19.35 -0.12
CA GLU A 87 -14.12 -18.76 0.72
C GLU A 87 -14.28 -17.23 0.82
N ALA A 88 -14.55 -16.54 -0.30
CA ALA A 88 -14.82 -15.10 -0.30
C ALA A 88 -16.07 -14.72 0.50
N LEU A 89 -17.12 -15.54 0.45
CA LEU A 89 -18.31 -15.38 1.31
C LEU A 89 -17.99 -15.55 2.80
N GLY A 90 -17.02 -16.40 3.14
CA GLY A 90 -16.51 -16.55 4.51
C GLY A 90 -15.88 -15.27 5.02
N TYR A 91 -15.03 -14.64 4.20
CA TYR A 91 -14.38 -13.37 4.52
C TYR A 91 -15.38 -12.23 4.72
N ILE A 92 -16.37 -12.11 3.84
CA ILE A 92 -17.43 -11.11 3.98
C ILE A 92 -18.14 -11.20 5.33
N ARG A 93 -18.47 -12.42 5.77
CA ARG A 93 -19.11 -12.65 7.07
C ARG A 93 -18.18 -12.34 8.23
N LYS A 94 -16.91 -12.76 8.15
CA LYS A 94 -15.92 -12.57 9.22
C LYS A 94 -15.69 -11.09 9.51
N TYR A 95 -15.49 -10.30 8.46
CA TYR A 95 -15.17 -8.87 8.59
C TYR A 95 -16.41 -7.96 8.62
N SER A 96 -17.61 -8.55 8.75
CA SER A 96 -18.88 -7.82 8.87
C SER A 96 -19.08 -6.75 7.78
N LEU A 97 -18.65 -7.04 6.54
CA LEU A 97 -18.78 -6.10 5.43
C LEU A 97 -20.27 -5.83 5.17
N PRO A 98 -20.69 -4.57 4.92
CA PRO A 98 -22.10 -4.16 4.89
C PRO A 98 -22.80 -4.57 3.59
N ILE A 99 -22.85 -5.87 3.29
CA ILE A 99 -23.36 -6.44 2.04
C ILE A 99 -24.87 -6.75 2.05
N GLY A 100 -25.51 -6.68 3.22
CA GLY A 100 -26.95 -6.96 3.39
C GLY A 100 -27.86 -5.84 2.87
N ASP A 101 -27.30 -4.65 2.67
CA ASP A 101 -27.96 -3.51 2.05
C ASP A 101 -27.04 -2.96 0.94
N ARG A 102 -27.54 -3.02 -0.30
CA ARG A 102 -26.83 -2.52 -1.49
C ARG A 102 -26.44 -1.06 -1.35
N VAL A 103 -27.30 -0.22 -0.79
CA VAL A 103 -27.02 1.21 -0.61
C VAL A 103 -25.92 1.41 0.42
N ALA A 104 -25.97 0.68 1.53
CA ALA A 104 -24.93 0.71 2.55
C ALA A 104 -23.57 0.26 1.99
N PHE A 105 -23.54 -0.83 1.22
CA PHE A 105 -22.30 -1.31 0.59
C PHE A 105 -21.70 -0.26 -0.37
N CYS A 106 -22.54 0.38 -1.18
CA CYS A 106 -22.04 1.39 -2.12
C CYS A 106 -21.53 2.65 -1.42
N ARG A 107 -22.20 3.12 -0.36
CA ARG A 107 -21.68 4.22 0.48
C ARG A 107 -20.37 3.83 1.17
N TYR A 108 -20.23 2.56 1.55
CA TYR A 108 -19.00 2.05 2.13
C TYR A 108 -17.82 2.11 1.15
N LEU A 109 -18.01 1.64 -0.09
CA LEU A 109 -17.00 1.75 -1.14
C LEU A 109 -16.66 3.21 -1.47
N GLU A 110 -17.67 4.09 -1.56
CA GLU A 110 -17.46 5.52 -1.82
C GLU A 110 -16.61 6.19 -0.73
N ARG A 111 -16.87 5.85 0.54
CA ARG A 111 -16.10 6.34 1.68
C ARG A 111 -14.63 5.91 1.58
N ILE A 112 -14.37 4.61 1.38
CA ILE A 112 -13.00 4.08 1.25
C ILE A 112 -12.27 4.77 0.11
N GLN A 113 -12.91 4.89 -1.05
CA GLN A 113 -12.29 5.53 -2.21
C GLN A 113 -11.92 6.99 -1.91
N HIS A 114 -12.76 7.73 -1.16
CA HIS A 114 -12.45 9.10 -0.76
C HIS A 114 -11.28 9.17 0.22
N GLU A 115 -11.24 8.26 1.19
CA GLU A 115 -10.16 8.16 2.17
C GLU A 115 -8.83 7.83 1.47
N HIS A 116 -8.84 6.88 0.53
CA HIS A 116 -7.66 6.56 -0.26
C HIS A 116 -7.18 7.71 -1.15
N GLU A 117 -8.09 8.46 -1.78
CA GLU A 117 -7.72 9.67 -2.53
C GLU A 117 -7.01 10.71 -1.66
N ALA A 118 -7.45 10.90 -0.42
CA ALA A 118 -6.77 11.78 0.54
C ALA A 118 -5.39 11.21 0.92
N LYS A 119 -5.30 9.90 1.18
CA LYS A 119 -4.03 9.24 1.52
C LYS A 119 -3.01 9.32 0.37
N ILE A 120 -3.42 9.37 -0.91
CA ILE A 120 -2.48 9.56 -2.03
C ILE A 120 -1.76 10.91 -1.93
N GLU A 121 -2.48 11.99 -1.62
CA GLU A 121 -1.89 13.32 -1.47
C GLU A 121 -0.98 13.39 -0.24
N GLU A 122 -1.36 12.73 0.86
CA GLU A 122 -0.49 12.61 2.04
C GLU A 122 0.80 11.84 1.72
N GLY A 123 0.68 10.72 1.01
CA GLY A 123 1.82 9.90 0.59
C GLY A 123 2.75 10.64 -0.37
N LEU A 124 2.20 11.52 -1.19
CA LEU A 124 2.96 12.43 -2.03
C LEU A 124 3.79 13.43 -1.22
N LEU A 125 3.17 14.12 -0.23
CA LEU A 125 3.89 15.06 0.64
C LEU A 125 5.02 14.34 1.40
N ASP A 126 4.75 13.13 1.86
CA ASP A 126 5.73 12.25 2.48
C ASP A 126 6.92 11.97 1.55
N MET A 127 6.69 11.59 0.30
CA MET A 127 7.77 11.34 -0.67
C MET A 127 8.53 12.62 -1.04
N MET A 128 7.84 13.77 -1.10
CA MET A 128 8.47 15.08 -1.33
C MET A 128 9.44 15.44 -0.21
N GLY A 129 9.02 15.28 1.05
CA GLY A 129 9.88 15.56 2.20
C GLY A 129 11.00 14.52 2.36
N ASP A 130 10.66 13.23 2.36
CA ASP A 130 11.61 12.16 2.67
C ASP A 130 12.70 11.99 1.62
N TYR A 131 12.40 12.20 0.34
CA TYR A 131 13.36 11.94 -0.74
C TYR A 131 13.91 13.21 -1.38
N PHE A 132 13.05 14.18 -1.70
CA PHE A 132 13.52 15.39 -2.38
C PHE A 132 14.16 16.37 -1.39
N LEU A 133 13.46 16.72 -0.31
CA LEU A 133 13.97 17.71 0.66
C LEU A 133 15.23 17.20 1.38
N THR A 134 15.32 15.91 1.68
CA THR A 134 16.51 15.33 2.35
C THR A 134 17.78 15.34 1.47
N THR A 135 17.66 15.29 0.14
CA THR A 135 18.82 15.21 -0.77
C THR A 135 19.37 16.57 -1.21
N GLN A 136 18.69 17.68 -0.90
CA GLN A 136 19.05 18.98 -1.46
C GLN A 136 20.32 19.62 -0.89
N LYS A 137 21.08 18.96 0.01
CA LYS A 137 22.16 19.61 0.80
C LYS A 137 21.74 20.97 1.36
N ILE A 138 20.44 21.20 1.51
CA ILE A 138 19.97 22.30 2.32
C ILE A 138 20.49 21.91 3.69
N GLU A 139 21.05 22.86 4.43
CA GLU A 139 21.31 22.65 5.85
C GLU A 139 19.96 22.62 6.59
N THR A 140 19.04 21.76 6.14
CA THR A 140 17.70 21.47 6.65
C THR A 140 17.76 20.98 8.09
N GLY A 141 18.93 20.59 8.57
CA GLY A 141 19.06 19.79 9.77
C GLY A 141 18.88 20.54 11.09
N TYR A 142 19.16 21.85 11.17
CA TYR A 142 19.22 22.50 12.49
C TYR A 142 18.27 23.69 12.66
N TYR A 143 18.20 24.66 11.74
CA TYR A 143 17.41 25.86 12.02
C TYR A 143 15.90 25.61 11.98
N PHE A 144 15.39 25.09 10.87
CA PHE A 144 13.96 24.82 10.71
C PHE A 144 13.48 23.65 11.57
N SER A 145 14.23 22.54 11.60
CA SER A 145 13.92 21.38 12.44
C SER A 145 13.85 21.77 13.93
N TYR A 146 14.77 22.60 14.42
CA TYR A 146 14.74 23.07 15.80
C TYR A 146 13.54 23.99 16.05
N LYS A 147 13.23 24.91 15.13
CA LYS A 147 12.07 25.81 15.26
C LYS A 147 10.74 25.04 15.23
N ILE A 148 10.64 23.96 14.46
CA ILE A 148 9.44 23.10 14.41
C ILE A 148 9.37 22.19 15.64
N ALA A 149 10.47 21.57 16.04
CA ALA A 149 10.51 20.68 17.20
C ALA A 149 10.40 21.42 18.54
N PHE A 150 10.82 22.69 18.58
CA PHE A 150 10.90 23.52 19.78
C PHE A 150 10.48 24.98 19.50
N PRO A 151 9.20 25.24 19.15
CA PRO A 151 8.74 26.56 18.72
C PRO A 151 8.95 27.66 19.77
N ASP A 152 8.95 27.29 21.05
CA ASP A 152 9.08 28.23 22.18
C ASP A 152 10.51 28.33 22.74
N ARG A 153 11.50 27.65 22.13
CA ARG A 153 12.89 27.67 22.61
C ARG A 153 13.76 28.60 21.80
N GLU A 154 14.66 29.29 22.49
CA GLU A 154 15.69 30.04 21.79
C GLU A 154 16.64 29.08 21.05
N ILE A 155 16.81 29.32 19.74
CA ILE A 155 17.69 28.52 18.89
C ILE A 155 19.14 28.68 19.37
N PRO A 156 19.84 27.59 19.74
CA PRO A 156 21.22 27.65 20.23
C PRO A 156 22.16 28.34 19.26
N GLN A 157 23.13 29.11 19.77
CA GLN A 157 24.07 29.85 18.93
C GLN A 157 24.88 28.94 17.98
N VAL A 158 25.19 27.72 18.40
CA VAL A 158 25.86 26.71 17.55
C VAL A 158 25.02 26.32 16.33
N VAL A 159 23.69 26.29 16.48
CA VAL A 159 22.76 26.05 15.37
C VAL A 159 22.69 27.29 14.47
N ARG A 160 22.55 28.49 15.06
CA ARG A 160 22.50 29.76 14.30
C ARG A 160 23.76 30.00 13.47
N ASN A 161 24.94 29.73 14.03
CA ASN A 161 26.22 29.96 13.36
C ASN A 161 26.48 28.99 12.20
N GLY A 162 25.83 27.83 12.20
CA GLY A 162 26.09 26.74 11.26
C GLY A 162 24.94 26.44 10.31
N ALA A 163 23.88 27.24 10.30
CA ALA A 163 22.70 27.01 9.48
C ALA A 163 22.41 28.19 8.55
N SER A 164 22.21 27.89 7.27
CA SER A 164 21.58 28.78 6.28
C SER A 164 20.28 29.46 6.76
N SER A 165 20.05 30.70 6.33
CA SER A 165 18.82 31.46 6.65
C SER A 165 17.59 30.88 5.96
N GLU A 166 16.37 31.16 6.45
CA GLU A 166 15.14 30.68 5.78
C GLU A 166 15.08 31.11 4.31
N SER A 167 15.48 32.35 4.03
CA SER A 167 15.54 32.90 2.68
C SER A 167 16.53 32.14 1.79
N GLU A 168 17.70 31.81 2.31
CA GLU A 168 18.73 31.05 1.59
C GLU A 168 18.29 29.60 1.32
N GLN A 169 17.61 28.97 2.27
CA GLN A 169 17.04 27.63 2.07
C GLN A 169 15.97 27.63 0.98
N ALA A 170 15.11 28.65 0.96
CA ALA A 170 14.15 28.83 -0.11
C ALA A 170 14.83 29.02 -1.48
N ASP A 171 15.92 29.79 -1.55
CA ASP A 171 16.68 29.98 -2.79
C ASP A 171 17.35 28.67 -3.26
N LEU A 172 17.90 27.87 -2.36
CA LEU A 172 18.47 26.55 -2.67
C LEU A 172 17.41 25.57 -3.18
N PHE A 173 16.25 25.50 -2.51
CA PHE A 173 15.15 24.62 -2.92
C PHE A 173 14.55 25.06 -4.26
N LEU A 174 14.39 26.37 -4.48
CA LEU A 174 13.99 26.93 -5.78
C LEU A 174 14.97 26.57 -6.87
N LYS A 175 16.28 26.72 -6.63
CA LYS A 175 17.31 26.35 -7.58
C LYS A 175 17.21 24.87 -7.96
N ALA A 176 17.01 23.99 -6.98
CA ALA A 176 16.83 22.55 -7.22
C ALA A 176 15.63 22.26 -8.12
N ILE A 177 14.46 22.84 -7.82
CA ILE A 177 13.26 22.73 -8.68
C ILE A 177 13.50 23.31 -10.07
N ASP A 178 14.17 24.45 -10.15
CA ASP A 178 14.40 25.14 -11.42
C ASP A 178 15.33 24.33 -12.32
N SER A 179 16.31 23.64 -11.74
CA SER A 179 17.24 22.73 -12.44
C SER A 179 16.73 21.30 -12.59
N ASP A 180 15.54 20.97 -12.08
CA ASP A 180 15.00 19.61 -12.12
C ASP A 180 14.81 19.15 -13.59
N PRO A 181 15.46 18.05 -14.01
CA PRO A 181 15.31 17.52 -15.37
C PRO A 181 13.91 16.95 -15.63
N ASP A 182 13.12 16.67 -14.59
CA ASP A 182 11.77 16.13 -14.70
C ASP A 182 10.72 17.25 -14.72
N ALA A 183 10.16 17.49 -15.91
CA ALA A 183 9.17 18.54 -16.12
C ALA A 183 7.87 18.31 -15.33
N ALA A 184 7.47 17.04 -15.10
CA ALA A 184 6.24 16.73 -14.39
C ALA A 184 6.39 17.00 -12.89
N ARG A 185 7.51 16.58 -12.29
CA ARG A 185 7.88 16.90 -10.91
C ARG A 185 8.01 18.39 -10.69
N LYS A 186 8.67 19.10 -11.61
CA LYS A 186 8.77 20.57 -11.57
C LYS A 186 7.38 21.23 -11.60
N ALA A 187 6.51 20.84 -12.53
CA ALA A 187 5.16 21.38 -12.63
C ALA A 187 4.32 21.11 -11.35
N LEU A 188 4.52 19.95 -10.72
CA LEU A 188 3.88 19.62 -9.46
C LEU A 188 4.35 20.54 -8.32
N PHE A 189 5.66 20.78 -8.20
CA PHE A 189 6.18 21.75 -7.23
C PHE A 189 5.59 23.14 -7.47
N GLU A 190 5.57 23.61 -8.73
CA GLU A 190 4.97 24.92 -9.07
C GLU A 190 3.48 25.00 -8.70
N LYS A 191 2.74 23.92 -8.88
CA LYS A 191 1.34 23.83 -8.43
C LYS A 191 1.25 23.99 -6.91
N GLN A 192 2.05 23.25 -6.15
CA GLN A 192 2.04 23.31 -4.68
C GLN A 192 2.43 24.71 -4.17
N ILE A 193 3.46 25.33 -4.75
CA ILE A 193 3.91 26.67 -4.42
C ILE A 193 2.78 27.69 -4.61
N LYS A 194 2.11 27.64 -5.77
CA LYS A 194 1.00 28.55 -6.09
C LYS A 194 -0.22 28.35 -5.19
N THR A 195 -0.51 27.10 -4.80
CA THR A 195 -1.59 26.79 -3.85
C THR A 195 -1.32 27.40 -2.47
N LEU A 196 -0.06 27.40 -2.02
CA LEU A 196 0.32 27.93 -0.71
C LEU A 196 0.52 29.45 -0.68
N SER A 197 0.90 30.04 -1.82
CA SER A 197 1.01 31.49 -2.00
C SER A 197 0.88 31.88 -3.48
N SER A 198 -0.19 32.61 -3.82
CA SER A 198 -0.48 33.02 -5.19
C SER A 198 0.30 34.27 -5.65
N SER A 199 0.82 35.06 -4.71
CA SER A 199 1.42 36.38 -5.00
C SER A 199 2.95 36.39 -4.95
N ASN A 200 3.58 35.44 -4.25
CA ASN A 200 5.04 35.39 -4.11
C ASN A 200 5.54 33.94 -4.10
N ARG A 201 6.30 33.58 -5.14
CA ARG A 201 6.88 32.23 -5.31
C ARG A 201 7.81 31.83 -4.16
N LYS A 202 8.60 32.77 -3.64
CA LYS A 202 9.53 32.52 -2.51
C LYS A 202 8.79 32.30 -1.20
N ASP A 203 7.71 33.06 -0.95
CA ASP A 203 6.82 32.82 0.19
C ASP A 203 6.11 31.45 0.08
N GLY A 204 5.62 31.10 -1.11
CA GLY A 204 5.02 29.78 -1.36
C GLY A 204 5.99 28.64 -1.10
N ILE A 205 7.26 28.79 -1.48
CA ILE A 205 8.32 27.83 -1.15
C ILE A 205 8.61 27.73 0.34
N LEU A 206 8.70 28.85 1.05
CA LEU A 206 8.90 28.83 2.50
C LEU A 206 7.78 28.07 3.21
N LYS A 207 6.53 28.30 2.79
CA LYS A 207 5.36 27.57 3.28
C LYS A 207 5.42 26.09 2.92
N LEU A 208 5.87 25.75 1.70
CA LEU A 208 6.02 24.36 1.28
C LEU A 208 7.07 23.64 2.10
N ILE A 209 8.25 24.24 2.30
CA ILE A 209 9.32 23.66 3.14
C ILE A 209 8.80 23.40 4.56
N ARG A 210 8.09 24.36 5.17
CA ARG A 210 7.48 24.17 6.49
C ARG A 210 6.47 23.03 6.49
N LEU A 211 5.56 23.00 5.51
CA LEU A 211 4.58 21.93 5.36
C LEU A 211 5.26 20.55 5.26
N LEU A 212 6.31 20.43 4.44
CA LEU A 212 7.06 19.17 4.28
C LEU A 212 7.77 18.78 5.58
N LEU A 213 8.34 19.71 6.34
CA LEU A 213 8.95 19.40 7.63
C LEU A 213 7.93 19.01 8.71
N GLU A 214 6.73 19.56 8.66
CA GLU A 214 5.64 19.23 9.59
C GLU A 214 4.98 17.88 9.25
N LYS A 215 4.79 17.59 7.96
CA LYS A 215 4.02 16.45 7.49
C LYS A 215 4.85 15.23 7.16
N SER A 216 6.09 15.41 6.68
CA SER A 216 6.91 14.29 6.25
C SER A 216 7.38 13.45 7.42
N TRP A 217 7.25 12.15 7.24
CA TRP A 217 7.60 11.14 8.23
C TRP A 217 9.04 11.25 8.77
N VAL A 218 10.04 11.51 7.92
CA VAL A 218 11.45 11.66 8.34
C VAL A 218 11.66 12.78 9.37
N PHE A 219 10.78 13.79 9.41
CA PHE A 219 10.90 14.92 10.34
C PHE A 219 9.94 14.83 11.53
N ASN A 220 9.03 13.85 11.55
CA ASN A 220 8.08 13.68 12.63
C ASN A 220 8.79 13.21 13.92
N PRO A 221 8.78 14.00 15.02
CA PRO A 221 9.50 13.64 16.24
C PRO A 221 9.00 12.36 16.92
N ALA A 222 7.69 12.07 16.83
CA ALA A 222 7.12 10.84 17.39
C ALA A 222 7.66 9.62 16.65
N ILE A 223 7.83 9.75 15.33
CA ILE A 223 8.40 8.72 14.47
C ILE A 223 9.89 8.57 14.70
N GLN A 224 10.65 9.66 14.78
CA GLN A 224 12.08 9.59 15.06
C GLN A 224 12.34 8.94 16.43
N LYS A 225 11.51 9.24 17.42
CA LYS A 225 11.52 8.57 18.72
C LYS A 225 11.15 7.09 18.62
N TYR A 226 10.17 6.75 17.78
CA TYR A 226 9.77 5.36 17.49
C TYR A 226 10.92 4.58 16.83
N LEU A 227 11.54 5.10 15.78
CA LEU A 227 12.69 4.51 15.08
C LEU A 227 13.94 4.39 15.96
N GLY A 228 14.12 5.31 16.92
CA GLY A 228 15.21 5.30 17.88
C GLY A 228 14.95 4.42 19.11
N SER A 229 13.77 3.82 19.25
CA SER A 229 13.46 2.95 20.39
C SER A 229 13.92 1.52 20.15
N GLU A 230 14.69 0.94 21.08
CA GLU A 230 15.11 -0.48 21.02
C GLU A 230 13.94 -1.45 21.29
N SER A 231 12.74 -0.95 21.59
CA SER A 231 11.59 -1.80 21.87
C SER A 231 10.93 -2.27 20.58
N TYR A 232 11.11 -3.55 20.26
CA TYR A 232 10.30 -4.26 19.27
C TYR A 232 8.81 -4.05 19.53
N ARG A 233 8.10 -3.53 18.53
CA ARG A 233 6.65 -3.42 18.50
C ARG A 233 6.17 -4.03 17.19
N ASP A 234 4.96 -4.56 17.22
CA ASP A 234 4.32 -5.14 16.06
C ASP A 234 4.06 -4.05 15.02
N ASP A 235 4.91 -4.00 13.99
CA ASP A 235 4.87 -2.99 12.93
C ASP A 235 3.82 -3.32 11.85
N SER A 236 3.06 -4.39 12.07
CA SER A 236 2.08 -4.94 11.13
C SER A 236 1.15 -3.89 10.53
N TYR A 237 0.56 -3.03 11.35
CA TYR A 237 -0.40 -2.03 10.87
C TYR A 237 0.20 -0.61 10.83
N SER A 238 1.53 -0.49 10.93
CA SER A 238 2.21 0.81 11.07
C SER A 238 2.03 1.72 9.85
N PHE A 239 1.59 1.18 8.70
CA PHE A 239 1.35 1.89 7.45
C PHE A 239 -0.13 2.18 7.15
N VAL A 240 -1.09 1.59 7.88
CA VAL A 240 -2.53 1.76 7.61
C VAL A 240 -2.97 3.22 7.74
N ASP A 241 -2.51 3.89 8.78
CA ASP A 241 -2.83 5.30 9.02
C ASP A 241 -1.91 6.27 8.27
N ARG A 242 -1.10 5.77 7.30
CA ARG A 242 -0.18 6.59 6.53
C ARG A 242 -0.74 6.96 5.17
N GLY A 243 -0.20 8.03 4.61
CA GLY A 243 -0.35 8.36 3.21
C GLY A 243 0.19 7.24 2.30
N LEU A 244 -0.52 6.96 1.22
CA LEU A 244 -0.20 5.93 0.23
C LEU A 244 1.02 6.37 -0.59
N ARG A 245 2.18 5.78 -0.29
CA ARG A 245 3.40 6.02 -1.05
C ARG A 245 3.40 5.18 -2.33
N THR A 246 3.89 5.77 -3.41
CA THR A 246 3.98 5.10 -4.71
C THR A 246 5.42 4.77 -5.06
N THR A 247 6.32 4.47 -4.12
CA THR A 247 7.76 4.31 -4.44
C THR A 247 8.00 3.01 -5.22
N SER A 248 8.86 3.01 -6.26
CA SER A 248 9.23 1.81 -7.00
C SER A 248 10.54 1.25 -6.46
N TYR A 249 10.51 0.11 -5.77
CA TYR A 249 11.68 -0.35 -5.03
C TYR A 249 12.54 -1.32 -5.85
N ALA A 250 13.68 -0.83 -6.38
CA ALA A 250 14.57 -1.63 -7.22
C ALA A 250 15.09 -2.92 -6.55
N HIS A 251 15.13 -2.99 -5.22
CA HIS A 251 15.56 -4.21 -4.51
C HIS A 251 14.53 -5.35 -4.61
N MET A 252 13.26 -5.06 -4.94
CA MET A 252 12.27 -6.10 -5.20
C MET A 252 12.61 -6.93 -6.42
N GLY A 253 13.22 -6.32 -7.44
CA GLY A 253 13.77 -7.04 -8.58
C GLY A 253 14.84 -8.07 -8.17
N ALA A 254 15.79 -7.68 -7.30
CA ALA A 254 16.81 -8.60 -6.79
C ALA A 254 16.22 -9.76 -5.99
N THR A 255 15.16 -9.48 -5.23
CA THR A 255 14.44 -10.48 -4.42
C THR A 255 13.71 -11.48 -5.32
N LEU A 256 13.03 -10.98 -6.36
CA LEU A 256 12.37 -11.79 -7.38
C LEU A 256 13.36 -12.65 -8.16
N ASP A 257 14.44 -12.06 -8.68
CA ASP A 257 15.47 -12.77 -9.44
C ASP A 257 16.08 -13.90 -8.60
N SER A 258 16.38 -13.61 -7.32
CA SER A 258 16.92 -14.57 -6.36
C SER A 258 15.95 -15.71 -6.03
N TYR A 259 14.64 -15.55 -6.25
CA TYR A 259 13.66 -16.60 -6.03
C TYR A 259 13.43 -17.42 -7.31
N PHE A 260 13.20 -16.75 -8.44
CA PHE A 260 12.88 -17.39 -9.70
C PHE A 260 14.07 -18.16 -10.31
N ASN A 261 15.31 -17.80 -9.97
CA ASN A 261 16.51 -18.39 -10.53
C ASN A 261 17.30 -19.29 -9.54
N ARG A 262 16.72 -19.71 -8.41
CA ARG A 262 17.38 -20.69 -7.52
C ARG A 262 17.55 -22.04 -8.23
N SER A 263 18.76 -22.60 -8.19
CA SER A 263 19.01 -23.95 -8.71
C SER A 263 18.31 -25.00 -7.84
N THR A 264 17.58 -25.90 -8.50
CA THR A 264 16.60 -26.82 -7.92
C THR A 264 17.20 -28.00 -7.16
N ALA A 265 16.75 -28.19 -5.91
CA ALA A 265 16.61 -29.48 -5.22
C ALA A 265 15.42 -29.48 -4.24
N GLU A 266 15.04 -28.32 -3.68
CA GLU A 266 13.93 -28.16 -2.73
C GLU A 266 12.58 -27.72 -3.37
N SER A 267 12.51 -27.55 -4.70
CA SER A 267 11.34 -26.97 -5.40
C SER A 267 10.24 -27.99 -5.79
N SER A 268 10.12 -29.11 -5.07
CA SER A 268 9.20 -30.21 -5.39
C SER A 268 7.70 -29.84 -5.33
N THR A 269 7.37 -28.59 -4.98
CA THR A 269 6.05 -27.99 -5.21
C THR A 269 6.22 -26.77 -6.10
N LYS A 270 6.05 -26.87 -7.43
CA LYS A 270 6.06 -25.70 -8.34
C LYS A 270 4.93 -24.73 -7.90
N PRO A 271 5.23 -23.61 -7.23
CA PRO A 271 4.22 -22.72 -6.66
C PRO A 271 3.68 -21.70 -7.67
N LEU A 272 4.32 -21.64 -8.83
CA LEU A 272 4.02 -20.75 -9.93
C LEU A 272 3.60 -21.57 -11.16
N PRO A 273 2.74 -21.02 -12.03
CA PRO A 273 2.43 -21.62 -13.32
C PRO A 273 3.70 -21.87 -14.15
N GLU A 274 3.68 -22.93 -14.96
CA GLU A 274 4.80 -23.27 -15.86
C GLU A 274 5.00 -22.20 -16.93
N THR A 275 3.90 -21.66 -17.45
CA THR A 275 3.89 -20.53 -18.37
C THR A 275 2.84 -19.51 -17.92
N ALA A 276 3.14 -18.23 -18.08
CA ALA A 276 2.28 -17.12 -17.74
C ALA A 276 2.28 -16.13 -18.92
N LYS A 277 1.09 -15.72 -19.36
CA LYS A 277 0.89 -14.80 -20.48
C LYS A 277 0.20 -13.51 -20.02
N ARG A 278 -0.75 -13.61 -19.10
CA ARG A 278 -1.50 -12.48 -18.56
C ARG A 278 -1.01 -12.16 -17.16
N ILE A 279 -0.37 -11.01 -17.01
CA ILE A 279 0.26 -10.57 -15.77
C ILE A 279 -0.42 -9.28 -15.30
N LEU A 280 -0.72 -9.19 -14.01
CA LEU A 280 -1.09 -7.94 -13.36
C LEU A 280 0.02 -7.52 -12.40
N ILE A 281 0.37 -6.24 -12.41
CA ILE A 281 1.22 -5.62 -11.39
C ILE A 281 0.39 -4.53 -10.72
N ILE A 282 0.07 -4.74 -9.45
CA ILE A 282 -0.63 -3.77 -8.61
C ILE A 282 0.41 -2.94 -7.88
N GLY A 283 0.30 -1.62 -7.99
CA GLY A 283 1.26 -0.70 -7.43
C GLY A 283 2.62 -0.76 -8.15
N PRO A 284 2.70 -0.55 -9.48
CA PRO A 284 3.96 -0.56 -10.23
C PRO A 284 4.99 0.46 -9.71
N GLY A 285 4.54 1.43 -8.91
CA GLY A 285 5.36 2.47 -8.32
C GLY A 285 5.83 3.51 -9.33
N LEU A 286 6.28 4.63 -8.79
CA LEU A 286 6.84 5.81 -9.42
C LEU A 286 7.67 6.54 -8.36
N ASP A 287 8.98 6.44 -8.48
CA ASP A 287 9.89 7.18 -7.62
C ASP A 287 9.67 8.67 -7.78
N PHE A 288 9.45 9.34 -6.65
CA PHE A 288 9.38 10.80 -6.66
C PHE A 288 10.75 11.43 -6.83
N SER A 289 11.76 10.90 -6.13
CA SER A 289 13.15 11.37 -6.16
C SER A 289 14.04 10.22 -5.68
N ASN A 290 15.30 10.20 -6.11
CA ASN A 290 16.22 9.14 -5.72
C ASN A 290 16.83 9.44 -4.33
N PRO A 291 16.87 8.50 -3.38
CA PRO A 291 17.39 8.75 -2.03
C PRO A 291 18.87 9.17 -1.96
N GLU A 292 19.67 8.89 -2.99
CA GLU A 292 21.10 9.19 -3.02
C GLU A 292 21.43 10.36 -3.96
N LEU A 293 20.74 10.47 -5.09
CA LEU A 293 21.01 11.47 -6.13
C LEU A 293 19.92 12.53 -6.29
N GLY A 294 18.86 12.46 -5.50
CA GLY A 294 17.80 13.45 -5.47
C GLY A 294 17.11 13.62 -6.82
N GLU A 295 17.00 14.87 -7.24
CA GLU A 295 16.35 15.31 -8.47
C GLU A 295 17.18 15.07 -9.74
N GLU A 296 18.47 14.75 -9.63
CA GLU A 296 19.26 14.37 -10.82
C GLU A 296 18.73 13.11 -11.51
N ILE A 297 17.93 12.33 -10.78
CA ILE A 297 17.23 11.18 -11.30
C ILE A 297 15.78 11.60 -11.57
N PRO A 298 15.31 11.52 -12.83
CA PRO A 298 13.92 11.83 -13.16
C PRO A 298 12.96 10.85 -12.47
N GLN A 299 11.68 11.19 -12.44
CA GLN A 299 10.68 10.26 -11.92
C GLN A 299 10.64 9.03 -12.83
N GLN A 300 10.66 7.83 -12.25
CA GLN A 300 10.69 6.58 -12.99
C GLN A 300 10.14 5.41 -12.18
N SER A 301 9.80 4.34 -12.89
CA SER A 301 9.29 3.08 -12.34
C SER A 301 10.16 1.93 -12.84
N TYR A 302 10.71 1.11 -11.93
CA TYR A 302 11.59 -0.01 -12.30
C TYR A 302 10.89 -1.36 -12.19
N GLU A 303 9.97 -1.47 -11.24
CA GLU A 303 9.39 -2.75 -10.84
C GLU A 303 8.74 -3.53 -12.00
N PRO A 304 7.96 -2.89 -12.92
CA PRO A 304 7.42 -3.62 -14.06
C PRO A 304 8.47 -4.21 -15.00
N PHE A 305 9.60 -3.52 -15.19
CA PHE A 305 10.71 -4.02 -15.99
C PHE A 305 11.42 -5.18 -15.27
N ALA A 306 11.55 -5.12 -13.94
CA ALA A 306 12.12 -6.20 -13.14
C ALA A 306 11.27 -7.48 -13.19
N VAL A 307 9.94 -7.33 -13.11
CA VAL A 307 9.00 -8.45 -13.25
C VAL A 307 9.12 -9.07 -14.64
N LEU A 308 9.07 -8.25 -15.70
CA LEU A 308 9.22 -8.74 -17.07
C LEU A 308 10.55 -9.47 -17.26
N GLU A 309 11.66 -8.88 -16.83
CA GLU A 309 13.00 -9.49 -16.93
C GLU A 309 13.04 -10.86 -16.24
N THR A 310 12.53 -10.94 -15.01
CA THR A 310 12.50 -12.17 -14.21
C THR A 310 11.69 -13.27 -14.90
N LEU A 311 10.53 -12.93 -15.48
CA LEU A 311 9.68 -13.89 -16.18
C LEU A 311 10.32 -14.42 -17.47
N LEU A 312 11.02 -13.57 -18.21
CA LEU A 312 11.76 -13.97 -19.41
C LEU A 312 12.97 -14.84 -19.07
N LYS A 313 13.79 -14.40 -18.10
CA LYS A 313 15.00 -15.11 -17.67
C LYS A 313 14.70 -16.51 -17.11
N SER A 314 13.60 -16.63 -16.37
CA SER A 314 13.11 -17.92 -15.83
C SER A 314 12.32 -18.76 -16.84
N LYS A 315 12.17 -18.29 -18.09
CA LYS A 315 11.39 -18.95 -19.17
C LYS A 315 9.93 -19.23 -18.81
N ARG A 316 9.37 -18.45 -17.87
CA ARG A 316 7.95 -18.53 -17.49
C ARG A 316 7.05 -17.73 -18.41
N SER A 317 7.61 -16.86 -19.22
CA SER A 317 6.86 -16.13 -20.24
C SER A 317 7.67 -16.00 -21.52
N ASP A 318 6.96 -15.89 -22.64
CA ASP A 318 7.54 -15.52 -23.93
C ASP A 318 7.31 -14.03 -24.19
N PHE A 319 8.35 -13.31 -24.63
CA PHE A 319 8.24 -11.87 -24.87
C PHE A 319 7.18 -11.52 -25.92
N LYS A 320 6.95 -12.36 -26.93
CA LYS A 320 5.95 -12.13 -27.98
C LYS A 320 4.53 -12.12 -27.41
N ASP A 321 4.22 -13.09 -26.55
CA ASP A 321 2.87 -13.40 -26.11
C ASP A 321 2.50 -12.75 -24.76
N ILE A 322 3.48 -12.29 -23.98
CA ILE A 322 3.22 -11.67 -22.68
C ILE A 322 2.47 -10.34 -22.81
N GLN A 323 1.50 -10.15 -21.94
CA GLN A 323 0.76 -8.92 -21.75
C GLN A 323 0.74 -8.59 -20.25
N ILE A 324 1.15 -7.36 -19.92
CA ILE A 324 1.28 -6.91 -18.55
C ILE A 324 0.34 -5.71 -18.35
N ASP A 325 -0.62 -5.87 -17.45
CA ASP A 325 -1.45 -4.78 -16.98
C ASP A 325 -0.81 -4.16 -15.74
N LEU A 326 -0.77 -2.84 -15.67
CA LEU A 326 -0.29 -2.10 -14.51
C LEU A 326 -1.49 -1.41 -13.86
N PHE A 327 -1.74 -1.67 -12.58
CA PHE A 327 -2.92 -1.15 -11.89
C PHE A 327 -2.48 -0.34 -10.68
N ASP A 328 -2.85 0.94 -10.65
CA ASP A 328 -2.48 1.85 -9.57
C ASP A 328 -3.63 2.80 -9.27
N ILE A 329 -3.71 3.22 -8.01
CA ILE A 329 -4.71 4.18 -7.54
C ILE A 329 -4.28 5.62 -7.81
N SER A 330 -2.98 5.87 -7.93
CA SER A 330 -2.41 7.19 -8.19
C SER A 330 -2.53 7.57 -9.66
N PRO A 331 -3.26 8.64 -10.00
CA PRO A 331 -3.33 9.15 -11.37
C PRO A 331 -1.97 9.49 -11.95
N ARG A 332 -1.03 9.93 -11.10
CA ARG A 332 0.33 10.30 -11.51
C ARG A 332 1.15 9.09 -11.97
N VAL A 333 0.98 7.95 -11.29
CA VAL A 333 1.65 6.70 -11.69
C VAL A 333 1.15 6.27 -13.07
N VAL A 334 -0.16 6.28 -13.27
CA VAL A 334 -0.79 5.95 -14.55
C VAL A 334 -0.36 6.91 -15.65
N GLU A 335 -0.42 8.22 -15.41
CA GLU A 335 0.00 9.25 -16.37
C GLU A 335 1.47 9.10 -16.78
N HIS A 336 2.36 8.73 -15.85
CA HIS A 336 3.76 8.44 -16.17
C HIS A 336 3.88 7.31 -17.20
N TRP A 337 3.19 6.19 -16.97
CA TRP A 337 3.19 5.06 -17.90
C TRP A 337 2.54 5.36 -19.24
N GLU A 338 1.43 6.12 -19.25
CA GLU A 338 0.82 6.59 -20.49
C GLU A 338 1.76 7.50 -21.30
N ASN A 339 2.52 8.38 -20.63
CA ASN A 339 3.54 9.22 -21.28
C ASN A 339 4.68 8.38 -21.89
N LEU A 340 5.13 7.34 -21.19
CA LEU A 340 6.10 6.38 -21.73
C LEU A 340 5.56 5.66 -22.96
N LEU A 341 4.30 5.22 -22.93
CA LEU A 341 3.65 4.57 -24.07
C LEU A 341 3.47 5.50 -25.26
N ARG A 342 3.08 6.76 -25.04
CA ARG A 342 3.03 7.80 -26.10
C ARG A 342 4.41 7.95 -26.74
N SER A 343 5.45 8.08 -25.93
CA SER A 343 6.85 8.19 -26.43
C SER A 343 7.28 6.94 -27.20
N ALA A 344 6.93 5.74 -26.73
CA ALA A 344 7.20 4.50 -27.42
C ALA A 344 6.44 4.38 -28.76
N ASN A 345 5.22 4.92 -28.85
CA ASN A 345 4.48 5.01 -30.11
C ASN A 345 5.17 5.93 -31.12
N ASP A 346 5.81 7.00 -30.65
CA ASP A 346 6.71 7.87 -31.43
C ASP A 346 8.09 7.25 -31.69
N ARG A 347 8.28 5.96 -31.40
CA ARG A 347 9.55 5.21 -31.55
C ARG A 347 10.71 5.74 -30.68
N LYS A 348 10.41 6.50 -29.62
CA LYS A 348 11.41 6.98 -28.67
C LYS A 348 11.65 5.92 -27.58
N PRO A 349 12.91 5.52 -27.31
CA PRO A 349 13.20 4.61 -26.22
C PRO A 349 12.94 5.29 -24.87
N ALA A 350 12.60 4.49 -23.85
CA ALA A 350 12.58 4.97 -22.48
C ALA A 350 14.01 4.94 -21.88
N ARG A 351 14.26 5.80 -20.90
CA ARG A 351 15.53 5.81 -20.14
C ARG A 351 15.23 5.45 -18.69
N LEU A 352 15.97 4.49 -18.13
CA LEU A 352 15.90 4.13 -16.72
C LEU A 352 17.27 4.24 -16.08
N MET A 353 17.36 4.83 -14.88
CA MET A 353 18.62 5.06 -14.17
C MET A 353 18.59 4.38 -12.81
N LEU A 354 19.33 3.28 -12.66
CA LEU A 354 19.42 2.53 -11.42
C LEU A 354 20.67 2.96 -10.66
N VAL A 355 20.47 3.40 -9.42
CA VAL A 355 21.56 3.80 -8.53
C VAL A 355 21.92 2.61 -7.65
N SER A 356 23.21 2.38 -7.44
CA SER A 356 23.74 1.36 -6.54
C SER A 356 24.97 1.90 -5.80
N GLY A 357 25.21 1.46 -4.57
CA GLY A 357 26.35 1.93 -3.78
C GLY A 357 26.23 1.53 -2.32
N SER A 358 27.34 1.62 -1.58
CA SER A 358 27.43 1.31 -0.14
C SER A 358 26.41 2.09 0.70
N SER A 359 26.07 3.31 0.29
CA SER A 359 25.17 4.22 1.00
C SER A 359 23.68 3.89 0.86
N MET A 360 23.27 3.16 -0.19
CA MET A 360 21.87 2.74 -0.46
C MET A 360 21.35 1.71 0.56
N LEU A 361 22.26 1.13 1.35
CA LEU A 361 22.05 -0.13 2.04
C LEU A 361 21.65 0.13 3.50
N ARG A 362 20.41 0.60 3.70
CA ARG A 362 19.86 0.79 5.05
C ARG A 362 19.49 -0.57 5.65
N GLY A 363 20.26 -1.02 6.64
CA GLY A 363 19.89 -2.13 7.52
C GLY A 363 20.09 -3.55 6.96
N GLY A 364 20.65 -3.70 5.76
CA GLY A 364 21.02 -5.00 5.20
C GLY A 364 22.40 -5.46 5.67
N ASN A 365 22.56 -6.77 5.94
CA ASN A 365 23.88 -7.35 6.16
C ASN A 365 24.71 -7.33 4.86
N GLN A 366 26.02 -7.56 4.97
CA GLN A 366 26.94 -7.52 3.83
C GLN A 366 26.51 -8.45 2.67
N ALA A 367 25.94 -9.62 2.96
CA ALA A 367 25.51 -10.56 1.92
C ALA A 367 24.29 -10.04 1.15
N SER A 368 23.31 -9.45 1.84
CA SER A 368 22.16 -8.80 1.20
C SER A 368 22.57 -7.64 0.29
N ASN A 369 23.54 -6.86 0.75
CA ASN A 369 24.12 -5.74 0.03
C ASN A 369 24.85 -6.17 -1.25
N GLN A 370 25.58 -7.28 -1.18
CA GLN A 370 26.23 -7.89 -2.34
C GLN A 370 25.18 -8.41 -3.33
N ALA A 371 24.16 -9.13 -2.87
CA ALA A 371 23.12 -9.68 -3.73
C ALA A 371 22.36 -8.59 -4.52
N ILE A 372 21.96 -7.51 -3.85
CA ILE A 372 21.31 -6.36 -4.49
C ILE A 372 22.23 -5.71 -5.50
N THR A 373 23.49 -5.45 -5.13
CA THR A 373 24.46 -4.79 -6.01
C THR A 373 24.74 -5.63 -7.25
N SER A 374 24.94 -6.94 -7.09
CA SER A 374 25.14 -7.88 -8.19
C SER A 374 23.96 -7.92 -9.15
N TYR A 375 22.73 -7.90 -8.62
CA TYR A 375 21.53 -7.83 -9.45
C TYR A 375 21.48 -6.52 -10.25
N LEU A 376 21.68 -5.37 -9.59
CA LEU A 376 21.55 -4.06 -10.23
C LEU A 376 22.57 -3.86 -11.36
N VAL A 377 23.77 -4.44 -11.26
CA VAL A 377 24.78 -4.40 -12.33
C VAL A 377 24.31 -5.12 -13.59
N HIS A 378 23.46 -6.14 -13.48
CA HIS A 378 22.95 -6.95 -14.58
C HIS A 378 21.50 -6.64 -14.97
N PHE A 379 20.85 -5.72 -14.24
CA PHE A 379 19.48 -5.35 -14.53
C PHE A 379 19.30 -4.92 -15.98
N GLY A 380 18.28 -5.46 -16.63
CA GLY A 380 17.95 -5.23 -18.03
C GLY A 380 18.71 -6.09 -19.04
N ASP A 381 19.71 -6.89 -18.64
CA ASP A 381 20.49 -7.73 -19.56
C ASP A 381 19.61 -8.79 -20.25
N SER A 382 18.51 -9.23 -19.62
CA SER A 382 17.59 -10.22 -20.22
C SER A 382 16.40 -9.58 -20.96
N LEU A 383 16.32 -8.24 -20.99
CA LEU A 383 15.27 -7.52 -21.72
C LEU A 383 15.66 -7.34 -23.20
N PRO A 384 14.78 -7.68 -24.16
CA PRO A 384 15.12 -7.64 -25.57
C PRO A 384 15.55 -6.25 -26.07
N GLY A 385 16.77 -6.17 -26.62
CA GLY A 385 17.28 -4.97 -27.29
C GLY A 385 17.65 -3.81 -26.36
N VAL A 386 17.66 -4.02 -25.04
CA VAL A 386 18.09 -2.99 -24.08
C VAL A 386 19.59 -2.75 -24.23
N MET A 387 19.96 -1.47 -24.26
CA MET A 387 21.36 -1.04 -24.14
C MET A 387 21.60 -0.49 -22.75
N SER A 388 22.80 -0.69 -22.19
CA SER A 388 23.15 -0.20 -20.87
C SER A 388 24.52 0.48 -20.85
N GLU A 389 24.65 1.45 -19.94
CA GLU A 389 25.90 2.14 -19.62
C GLU A 389 26.02 2.26 -18.10
N ILE A 390 27.25 2.19 -17.59
CA ILE A 390 27.53 2.38 -16.16
C ILE A 390 28.41 3.61 -16.01
N SER A 391 28.03 4.50 -15.10
CA SER A 391 28.80 5.68 -14.71
C SER A 391 28.94 5.77 -13.20
N ALA A 392 29.88 6.57 -12.72
CA ALA A 392 30.02 6.87 -11.30
C ALA A 392 29.56 8.31 -11.03
N LYS A 393 28.84 8.50 -9.93
CA LYS A 393 28.42 9.81 -9.42
C LYS A 393 28.73 9.93 -7.93
N LYS A 394 28.85 11.16 -7.44
CA LYS A 394 28.94 11.41 -5.99
C LYS A 394 27.54 11.39 -5.39
N SER A 395 27.34 10.66 -4.30
CA SER A 395 26.10 10.74 -3.54
C SER A 395 25.87 12.17 -3.06
N ARG A 396 24.61 12.60 -3.12
CA ARG A 396 24.12 13.88 -2.62
C ARG A 396 23.50 13.78 -1.24
N ARG A 397 23.30 12.56 -0.73
CA ARG A 397 22.80 12.34 0.60
C ARG A 397 23.69 13.06 1.63
N PRO A 398 23.10 13.74 2.62
CA PRO A 398 23.89 14.40 3.67
C PRO A 398 24.75 13.37 4.41
N ALA A 399 26.08 13.49 4.30
CA ALA A 399 27.03 12.78 5.14
C ALA A 399 27.40 13.68 6.34
N PRO A 400 27.71 13.12 7.53
CA PRO A 400 28.35 13.88 8.60
C PRO A 400 29.55 14.67 8.05
N ARG A 401 29.75 15.93 8.48
CA ARG A 401 30.78 16.85 7.92
C ARG A 401 32.20 16.26 7.88
N THR A 402 32.48 15.21 8.64
CA THR A 402 33.76 14.49 8.71
C THR A 402 33.95 13.42 7.63
N LEU A 403 32.94 13.15 6.79
CA LEU A 403 32.97 12.10 5.78
C LEU A 403 32.78 12.71 4.38
N SER A 404 33.67 12.32 3.46
CA SER A 404 33.47 12.58 2.03
C SER A 404 32.20 11.86 1.55
N PRO A 405 31.40 12.45 0.65
CA PRO A 405 30.25 11.75 0.08
C PRO A 405 30.70 10.49 -0.64
N ASP A 406 30.02 9.37 -0.37
CA ASP A 406 30.26 8.09 -1.04
C ASP A 406 30.07 8.22 -2.56
N SER A 407 30.85 7.46 -3.32
CA SER A 407 30.58 7.29 -4.75
C SER A 407 29.47 6.26 -4.95
N VAL A 408 28.49 6.58 -5.77
CA VAL A 408 27.45 5.66 -6.24
C VAL A 408 27.70 5.31 -7.70
N SER A 409 27.35 4.09 -8.09
CA SER A 409 27.29 3.65 -9.48
C SER A 409 25.90 3.87 -10.02
N VAL A 410 25.81 4.43 -11.22
CA VAL A 410 24.55 4.66 -11.94
C VAL A 410 24.58 3.82 -13.21
N ARG A 411 23.74 2.80 -13.25
CA ARG A 411 23.48 2.02 -14.46
C ARG A 411 22.30 2.65 -15.19
N THR A 412 22.54 3.14 -16.39
CA THR A 412 21.49 3.71 -17.24
C THR A 412 21.12 2.74 -18.34
N LEU A 413 19.83 2.48 -18.49
CA LEU A 413 19.26 1.65 -19.54
C LEU A 413 18.57 2.51 -20.58
N THR A 414 18.77 2.18 -21.85
CA THR A 414 17.97 2.65 -22.97
C THR A 414 17.05 1.51 -23.37
N VAL A 415 15.78 1.62 -23.00
CA VAL A 415 14.76 0.57 -23.15
C VAL A 415 13.99 0.76 -24.46
N PRO A 416 13.99 -0.23 -25.37
CA PRO A 416 13.32 -0.09 -26.65
C PRO A 416 11.81 0.09 -26.53
N PRO A 417 11.18 0.82 -27.48
CA PRO A 417 9.73 0.97 -27.53
C PRO A 417 8.96 -0.36 -27.47
N ALA A 418 9.51 -1.44 -28.06
CA ALA A 418 8.88 -2.76 -28.08
C ALA A 418 8.71 -3.36 -26.68
N VAL A 419 9.62 -3.04 -25.74
CA VAL A 419 9.53 -3.48 -24.34
C VAL A 419 8.50 -2.64 -23.59
N VAL A 420 8.53 -1.32 -23.74
CA VAL A 420 7.56 -0.41 -23.09
C VAL A 420 6.12 -0.74 -23.48
N LYS A 421 5.89 -1.11 -24.75
CA LYS A 421 4.57 -1.50 -25.27
C LYS A 421 4.01 -2.81 -24.71
N LYS A 422 4.72 -3.50 -23.82
CA LYS A 422 4.19 -4.66 -23.09
C LYS A 422 3.32 -4.29 -21.91
N PHE A 423 3.38 -3.03 -21.47
CA PHE A 423 2.68 -2.53 -20.30
C PHE A 423 1.41 -1.78 -20.68
N HIS A 424 0.33 -2.02 -19.94
CA HIS A 424 -0.96 -1.38 -20.14
C HIS A 424 -1.43 -0.80 -18.81
N PRO A 425 -1.29 0.52 -18.58
CA PRO A 425 -1.65 1.13 -17.32
C PRO A 425 -3.16 1.34 -17.18
N PHE A 426 -3.67 1.10 -15.99
CA PHE A 426 -5.06 1.25 -15.60
C PHE A 426 -5.13 1.96 -14.25
N LEU A 427 -5.98 2.98 -14.20
CA LEU A 427 -6.28 3.70 -12.98
C LEU A 427 -7.41 2.99 -12.23
N GLY A 428 -7.21 2.76 -10.94
CA GLY A 428 -8.26 2.23 -10.08
C GLY A 428 -7.76 1.91 -8.68
N ASP A 429 -8.68 1.67 -7.78
CA ASP A 429 -8.42 1.33 -6.39
C ASP A 429 -8.64 -0.17 -6.18
N LEU A 430 -7.64 -0.86 -5.64
CA LEU A 430 -7.64 -2.32 -5.42
C LEU A 430 -8.82 -2.80 -4.56
N THR A 431 -9.31 -1.94 -3.67
CA THR A 431 -10.38 -2.27 -2.73
C THR A 431 -11.78 -2.01 -3.28
N THR A 432 -11.91 -1.06 -4.21
CA THR A 432 -13.22 -0.57 -4.69
C THR A 432 -13.46 -0.78 -6.18
N THR A 433 -12.43 -1.01 -6.98
CA THR A 433 -12.53 -1.25 -8.44
C THR A 433 -12.64 -2.74 -8.75
N ASP A 434 -13.56 -3.14 -9.63
CA ASP A 434 -13.71 -4.54 -10.05
C ASP A 434 -12.56 -5.00 -10.98
N LEU A 435 -11.57 -5.70 -10.41
CA LEU A 435 -10.45 -6.26 -11.19
C LEU A 435 -10.89 -7.42 -12.08
N GLY A 436 -11.95 -8.16 -11.74
CA GLY A 436 -12.47 -9.24 -12.58
C GLY A 436 -13.00 -8.72 -13.91
N LYS A 437 -13.71 -7.57 -13.87
CA LYS A 437 -14.16 -6.88 -15.09
C LYS A 437 -13.01 -6.30 -15.88
N LEU A 438 -12.02 -5.71 -15.21
CA LEU A 438 -10.81 -5.22 -15.86
C LEU A 438 -10.11 -6.37 -16.61
N ALA A 439 -9.87 -7.49 -15.92
CA ALA A 439 -9.27 -8.70 -16.47
C ALA A 439 -10.04 -9.19 -17.71
N THR A 440 -11.36 -9.35 -17.59
CA THR A 440 -12.22 -9.84 -18.68
C THR A 440 -12.20 -8.92 -19.90
N ARG A 441 -12.17 -7.59 -19.72
CA ARG A 441 -12.08 -6.62 -20.83
C ARG A 441 -10.72 -6.64 -21.53
N ASN A 442 -9.67 -7.09 -20.83
CA ASN A 442 -8.28 -7.05 -21.29
C ASN A 442 -7.69 -8.42 -21.62
N GLY A 443 -8.52 -9.43 -21.91
CA GLY A 443 -8.06 -10.75 -22.38
C GLY A 443 -8.20 -11.89 -21.37
N GLY A 444 -8.93 -11.70 -20.28
CA GLY A 444 -9.29 -12.74 -19.32
C GLY A 444 -8.52 -12.65 -18.00
N THR A 445 -8.69 -13.68 -17.17
CA THR A 445 -8.07 -13.79 -15.83
C THR A 445 -6.54 -13.81 -15.87
N TYR A 446 -5.90 -13.41 -14.77
CA TYR A 446 -4.44 -13.30 -14.67
C TYR A 446 -3.77 -14.61 -14.25
N ASP A 447 -2.70 -14.99 -14.94
CA ASP A 447 -1.85 -16.13 -14.57
C ASP A 447 -0.98 -15.79 -13.36
N LEU A 448 -0.52 -14.54 -13.29
CA LEU A 448 0.26 -14.01 -12.18
C LEU A 448 -0.22 -12.61 -11.80
N ILE A 449 -0.36 -12.38 -10.50
CA ILE A 449 -0.59 -11.05 -9.94
C ILE A 449 0.57 -10.74 -8.99
N PHE A 450 1.25 -9.63 -9.20
CA PHE A 450 2.29 -9.09 -8.32
C PHE A 450 1.73 -7.89 -7.56
N CYS A 451 1.95 -7.82 -6.25
CA CYS A 451 1.54 -6.68 -5.41
C CYS A 451 2.56 -6.52 -4.29
N PHE A 452 3.45 -5.53 -4.41
CA PHE A 452 4.51 -5.28 -3.45
C PHE A 452 4.26 -3.99 -2.69
N ASN A 453 4.58 -3.97 -1.39
CA ASN A 453 4.46 -2.81 -0.49
C ASN A 453 3.14 -2.02 -0.67
N THR A 454 2.02 -2.73 -0.89
CA THR A 454 0.71 -2.12 -1.16
C THR A 454 -0.32 -2.53 -0.11
N LEU A 455 -0.36 -3.82 0.26
CA LEU A 455 -1.38 -4.33 1.20
C LEU A 455 -1.16 -3.91 2.67
N GLU A 456 0.03 -3.41 3.00
CA GLU A 456 0.37 -2.88 4.33
C GLU A 456 -0.34 -1.55 4.67
N TYR A 457 -0.83 -0.83 3.66
CA TYR A 457 -1.58 0.41 3.84
C TYR A 457 -3.08 0.21 4.06
N LEU A 458 -3.54 -1.04 3.93
CA LEU A 458 -4.95 -1.39 4.04
C LEU A 458 -5.27 -1.94 5.42
N ASP A 459 -6.36 -1.50 6.01
CA ASP A 459 -6.93 -2.13 7.20
C ASP A 459 -7.45 -3.54 6.91
N GLU A 460 -7.91 -4.25 7.93
CA GLU A 460 -8.38 -5.65 7.79
C GLU A 460 -9.55 -5.80 6.81
N THR A 461 -10.49 -4.85 6.82
CA THR A 461 -11.70 -4.88 5.98
C THR A 461 -11.38 -4.51 4.53
N GLU A 462 -10.54 -3.50 4.32
CA GLU A 462 -10.00 -3.07 3.03
C GLU A 462 -9.19 -4.19 2.40
N ARG A 463 -8.34 -4.85 3.20
CA ARG A 463 -7.54 -6.00 2.77
C ARG A 463 -8.38 -7.21 2.43
N ALA A 464 -9.49 -7.44 3.14
CA ALA A 464 -10.45 -8.48 2.77
C ALA A 464 -11.07 -8.21 1.39
N LEU A 465 -11.48 -6.97 1.10
CA LEU A 465 -11.98 -6.58 -0.22
C LEU A 465 -10.92 -6.73 -1.31
N ALA A 466 -9.71 -6.22 -1.07
CA ALA A 466 -8.57 -6.38 -1.98
C ALA A 466 -8.26 -7.87 -2.25
N GLY A 467 -8.24 -8.69 -1.19
CA GLY A 467 -8.01 -10.13 -1.28
C GLY A 467 -9.05 -10.85 -2.12
N ILE A 468 -10.35 -10.51 -1.95
CA ILE A 468 -11.44 -11.03 -2.80
C ILE A 468 -11.19 -10.65 -4.26
N ASN A 469 -10.87 -9.38 -4.50
CA ASN A 469 -10.67 -8.86 -5.85
C ASN A 469 -9.46 -9.53 -6.57
N ILE A 470 -8.35 -9.70 -5.86
CA ILE A 470 -7.17 -10.45 -6.33
C ILE A 470 -7.54 -11.91 -6.59
N ARG A 471 -8.20 -12.56 -5.62
CA ARG A 471 -8.57 -13.98 -5.72
C ARG A 471 -9.45 -14.20 -6.95
N GLU A 472 -10.51 -13.44 -7.11
CA GLU A 472 -11.48 -13.70 -8.17
C GLU A 472 -10.93 -13.37 -9.58
N SER A 473 -9.98 -12.44 -9.69
CA SER A 473 -9.32 -12.11 -10.96
C SER A 473 -8.20 -13.07 -11.39
N LEU A 474 -7.72 -13.94 -10.50
CA LEU A 474 -6.74 -14.99 -10.83
C LEU A 474 -7.32 -16.09 -11.72
N ALA A 475 -6.50 -16.63 -12.62
CA ALA A 475 -6.79 -17.86 -13.34
C ALA A 475 -6.86 -19.06 -12.37
N ALA A 476 -7.47 -20.17 -12.80
CA ALA A 476 -7.62 -21.37 -11.97
C ALA A 476 -6.28 -21.90 -11.42
N ASN A 477 -5.22 -21.84 -12.22
CA ASN A 477 -3.85 -22.23 -11.85
C ASN A 477 -2.94 -21.01 -11.61
N GLY A 478 -3.54 -19.82 -11.46
CA GLY A 478 -2.79 -18.59 -11.26
C GLY A 478 -2.18 -18.48 -9.86
N ALA A 479 -1.19 -17.61 -9.72
CA ALA A 479 -0.55 -17.33 -8.44
C ALA A 479 -0.51 -15.83 -8.13
N PHE A 480 -0.66 -15.50 -6.85
CA PHE A 480 -0.49 -14.17 -6.30
C PHE A 480 0.84 -14.08 -5.56
N VAL A 481 1.67 -13.09 -5.90
CA VAL A 481 3.03 -12.90 -5.37
C VAL A 481 3.12 -11.55 -4.67
N THR A 482 3.57 -11.56 -3.42
CA THR A 482 3.67 -10.35 -2.58
C THR A 482 4.84 -10.43 -1.60
N ASP A 483 5.29 -9.29 -1.10
CA ASP A 483 6.27 -9.15 -0.02
C ASP A 483 5.63 -8.67 1.29
N ASN A 484 4.32 -8.36 1.27
CA ASN A 484 3.59 -7.91 2.45
C ASN A 484 3.50 -9.04 3.49
N ARG A 485 3.81 -8.68 4.75
CA ARG A 485 3.76 -9.57 5.92
C ARG A 485 3.30 -8.79 7.15
N PHE A 486 2.64 -9.48 8.07
CA PHE A 486 2.30 -8.96 9.39
C PHE A 486 3.01 -9.79 10.45
N GLU A 487 3.74 -9.14 11.34
CA GLU A 487 4.59 -9.78 12.34
C GLU A 487 3.84 -10.42 13.52
N ALA A 488 2.55 -10.10 13.78
CA ALA A 488 1.71 -10.89 14.68
C ALA A 488 0.20 -10.59 14.56
N ASP A 489 -0.61 -11.49 15.13
CA ASP A 489 -2.00 -11.29 15.52
C ASP A 489 -2.03 -11.45 17.05
N LEU A 490 -2.44 -10.40 17.77
CA LEU A 490 -2.79 -10.36 19.21
C LEU A 490 -1.64 -10.22 20.25
N GLY A 491 -1.59 -9.05 20.89
CA GLY A 491 -1.59 -8.89 22.36
C GLY A 491 -0.32 -9.16 23.17
N GLU A 492 0.59 -10.04 22.75
CA GLU A 492 1.81 -10.33 23.52
C GLU A 492 3.04 -10.46 22.61
N ARG A 493 4.17 -9.89 23.08
CA ARG A 493 5.47 -9.85 22.38
C ARG A 493 5.81 -11.21 21.75
N PRO A 494 5.94 -11.32 20.41
CA PRO A 494 6.74 -12.37 19.81
C PRO A 494 8.19 -12.21 20.28
N GLN A 495 8.72 -13.22 20.98
CA GLN A 495 10.17 -13.31 21.12
C GLN A 495 10.73 -13.60 19.73
N GLN A 496 11.75 -12.84 19.29
CA GLN A 496 12.52 -13.20 18.09
C GLN A 496 12.86 -14.70 18.18
N PRO A 497 12.42 -15.53 17.23
CA PRO A 497 12.69 -16.95 17.31
C PRO A 497 14.20 -17.16 17.27
N LYS A 498 14.70 -17.93 18.24
CA LYS A 498 16.13 -18.16 18.49
C LYS A 498 16.91 -18.73 17.28
N ASN A 499 16.22 -19.13 16.21
CA ASN A 499 16.78 -19.83 15.05
C ASN A 499 16.46 -19.16 13.69
N GLY A 500 16.36 -17.83 13.62
CA GLY A 500 16.33 -17.11 12.31
C GLY A 500 15.11 -17.39 11.41
N GLY A 501 14.05 -18.02 11.93
CA GLY A 501 12.74 -18.04 11.28
C GLY A 501 12.05 -16.68 11.41
N SER A 502 11.24 -16.26 10.46
CA SER A 502 10.35 -15.11 10.67
C SER A 502 9.12 -15.60 11.45
N ALA A 503 8.71 -14.87 12.50
CA ALA A 503 7.46 -15.13 13.23
C ALA A 503 6.21 -14.54 12.52
N ALA A 504 6.38 -13.98 11.33
CA ALA A 504 5.32 -13.30 10.60
C ALA A 504 4.21 -14.27 10.17
N LYS A 505 2.97 -13.86 10.39
CA LYS A 505 1.80 -14.61 9.94
C LYS A 505 1.45 -14.24 8.48
N PRO A 506 0.89 -15.20 7.72
CA PRO A 506 0.29 -14.93 6.42
C PRO A 506 -0.67 -13.74 6.47
N ILE A 507 -0.64 -12.85 5.46
CA ILE A 507 -1.60 -11.74 5.35
C ILE A 507 -3.03 -12.22 5.00
N PHE A 508 -3.15 -13.46 4.51
CA PHE A 508 -4.40 -14.13 4.20
C PHE A 508 -4.44 -15.49 4.89
N GLU A 509 -5.62 -15.88 5.38
CA GLU A 509 -5.85 -17.18 6.00
C GLU A 509 -5.72 -18.31 4.97
N ALA A 510 -5.20 -19.45 5.42
CA ALA A 510 -5.06 -20.65 4.60
C ALA A 510 -6.40 -21.17 4.03
N SER A 511 -7.50 -20.91 4.72
CA SER A 511 -8.86 -21.22 4.25
C SER A 511 -9.25 -20.42 3.02
N PHE A 512 -8.69 -19.22 2.85
CA PHE A 512 -8.97 -18.31 1.75
C PHE A 512 -7.93 -18.43 0.65
N PHE A 513 -6.64 -18.25 0.95
CA PHE A 513 -5.55 -18.47 0.00
C PHE A 513 -4.63 -19.59 0.50
N GLU A 514 -4.33 -20.54 -0.37
CA GLU A 514 -3.28 -21.52 -0.08
C GLU A 514 -1.93 -20.80 -0.18
N MET A 515 -1.18 -20.71 0.93
CA MET A 515 0.22 -20.28 0.88
C MET A 515 1.06 -21.41 0.29
N ALA A 516 1.38 -21.29 -1.00
CA ALA A 516 2.11 -22.30 -1.74
C ALA A 516 3.63 -22.22 -1.51
N ALA A 517 4.15 -21.04 -1.17
CA ALA A 517 5.54 -20.87 -0.80
C ALA A 517 5.74 -19.60 0.04
N GLU A 518 6.72 -19.66 0.92
CA GLU A 518 7.25 -18.52 1.66
C GLU A 518 8.77 -18.58 1.62
N VAL A 519 9.41 -17.54 1.11
CA VAL A 519 10.86 -17.52 0.92
C VAL A 519 11.47 -16.23 1.44
N THR A 520 12.52 -16.37 2.24
CA THR A 520 13.48 -15.30 2.53
C THR A 520 14.57 -15.32 1.48
N ALA A 521 14.72 -14.24 0.73
CA ALA A 521 15.77 -14.06 -0.26
C ALA A 521 17.11 -13.67 0.42
N PRO A 522 18.26 -13.88 -0.24
CA PRO A 522 19.56 -13.42 0.25
C PRO A 522 19.60 -11.90 0.52
N THR A 523 18.71 -11.14 -0.14
CA THR A 523 18.47 -9.71 0.10
C THR A 523 17.91 -9.40 1.50
N GLY A 524 17.59 -10.42 2.31
CA GLY A 524 16.93 -10.29 3.62
C GLY A 524 15.43 -9.97 3.50
N ARG A 525 14.95 -9.77 2.27
CA ARG A 525 13.54 -9.55 1.96
C ARG A 525 12.83 -10.86 1.72
N HIS A 526 11.52 -10.78 1.70
CA HIS A 526 10.67 -11.92 1.70
C HIS A 526 9.73 -11.92 0.50
N ILE A 527 9.38 -13.11 0.03
CA ILE A 527 8.33 -13.33 -0.96
C ILE A 527 7.37 -14.37 -0.40
N VAL A 528 6.09 -14.10 -0.56
CA VAL A 528 4.99 -15.02 -0.25
C VAL A 528 4.23 -15.27 -1.54
N ILE A 529 3.90 -16.54 -1.79
CA ILE A 529 3.16 -16.96 -2.97
C ILE A 529 1.89 -17.66 -2.54
N TYR A 530 0.78 -17.12 -2.99
CA TYR A 530 -0.55 -17.64 -2.76
C TYR A 530 -1.15 -18.23 -4.03
N ARG A 531 -1.96 -19.26 -3.88
CA ARG A 531 -2.81 -19.81 -4.94
C ARG A 531 -4.26 -19.82 -4.50
N LYS A 532 -5.17 -19.86 -5.48
CA LYS A 532 -6.56 -20.22 -5.19
C LYS A 532 -6.55 -21.53 -4.42
N ASN A 533 -7.20 -21.54 -3.25
CA ASN A 533 -7.23 -22.70 -2.38
C ASN A 533 -7.73 -23.91 -3.19
N SER A 534 -6.93 -24.97 -3.27
CA SER A 534 -7.42 -26.22 -3.85
C SER A 534 -8.37 -26.87 -2.84
N PRO A 535 -9.52 -27.44 -3.25
CA PRO A 535 -10.30 -28.25 -2.32
C PRO A 535 -9.38 -29.31 -1.71
N PRO A 536 -9.50 -29.65 -0.42
CA PRO A 536 -8.61 -30.59 0.23
C PRO A 536 -8.58 -31.87 -0.61
N LYS A 537 -7.38 -32.31 -1.01
CA LYS A 537 -7.20 -33.61 -1.66
C LYS A 537 -7.94 -34.62 -0.79
N ARG A 538 -8.95 -35.31 -1.34
CA ARG A 538 -9.49 -36.52 -0.72
C ARG A 538 -8.27 -37.39 -0.40
N VAL A 539 -8.01 -37.61 0.88
CA VAL A 539 -6.98 -38.54 1.32
C VAL A 539 -7.36 -39.89 0.70
N ALA A 540 -6.56 -40.33 -0.28
CA ALA A 540 -6.70 -41.65 -0.84
C ALA A 540 -6.42 -42.65 0.30
N GLY A 541 -7.49 -43.16 0.91
CA GLY A 541 -7.41 -44.06 2.05
C GLY A 541 -8.53 -43.96 3.09
N ALA A 542 -9.31 -42.86 3.11
CA ALA A 542 -10.46 -42.80 4.01
C ALA A 542 -11.64 -43.58 3.40
N ARG A 543 -11.84 -44.82 3.85
CA ARG A 543 -13.10 -45.56 3.61
C ARG A 543 -14.26 -44.75 4.21
N PRO A 544 -15.41 -44.66 3.53
CA PRO A 544 -16.62 -44.12 4.16
C PRO A 544 -16.98 -45.03 5.33
N VAL A 545 -17.09 -44.47 6.53
CA VAL A 545 -17.82 -45.12 7.62
C VAL A 545 -19.27 -45.13 7.18
N SER A 546 -19.80 -46.32 6.93
CA SER A 546 -21.22 -46.55 6.65
C SER A 546 -22.04 -46.14 7.89
N GLY A 547 -22.58 -44.92 7.86
CA GLY A 547 -23.65 -44.51 8.75
C GLY A 547 -24.96 -45.04 8.18
N GLU A 548 -25.65 -45.87 8.97
CA GLU A 548 -26.98 -46.39 8.70
C GLU A 548 -27.95 -45.27 8.30
N GLU A 549 -28.44 -45.31 7.06
CA GLU A 549 -29.72 -44.70 6.71
C GLU A 549 -30.82 -45.51 7.39
N ARG A 550 -31.34 -45.01 8.52
CA ARG A 550 -32.64 -45.46 9.03
C ARG A 550 -33.72 -44.86 8.14
N ASN A 551 -34.20 -45.69 7.23
CA ASN A 551 -35.47 -45.54 6.54
C ASN A 551 -36.61 -45.44 7.58
N LEU A 552 -37.18 -44.24 7.73
CA LEU A 552 -38.45 -44.03 8.42
C LEU A 552 -39.53 -43.87 7.35
N ASN A 553 -40.04 -45.00 6.87
CA ASN A 553 -41.38 -45.13 6.29
C ASN A 553 -41.61 -46.60 5.97
N GLU A 554 -42.22 -47.33 6.90
CA GLU A 554 -43.21 -48.33 6.54
C GLU A 554 -44.09 -48.71 7.74
N GLN A 555 -45.34 -48.95 7.42
CA GLN A 555 -46.52 -48.91 8.26
C GLN A 555 -46.65 -50.13 9.15
N HIS A 556 -47.14 -49.94 10.37
CA HIS A 556 -48.10 -50.87 10.98
C HIS A 556 -49.06 -50.08 11.88
N SER A 557 -50.34 -50.05 11.49
CA SER A 557 -51.47 -49.76 12.37
C SER A 557 -52.04 -51.09 12.91
N PRO A 558 -52.66 -51.07 14.10
CA PRO A 558 -52.76 -52.22 15.02
C PRO A 558 -53.99 -53.10 14.74
N PRO A 559 -54.11 -54.29 15.38
CA PRO A 559 -55.31 -55.08 15.26
C PRO A 559 -56.44 -54.41 16.07
N TRP A 560 -57.53 -54.07 15.37
CA TRP A 560 -58.96 -54.22 15.67
C TRP A 560 -59.77 -53.24 14.83
#